data_AF-A0A9D1M1Q4-F1
#
_entry.id   AF-A0A9D1M1Q4-F1
#
_cell.length_a   1.000
_cell.length_b   1.000
_cell.length_c   1.000
_cell.angle_alpha   90.00
_cell.angle_beta   90.00
_cell.angle_gamma   90.00
#
_symmetry.space_group_name_H-M   'P 1'
#
loop_
_entity.id
_entity.type
_entity.pdbx_description
1 polymer ?
#
loop_
_entity_poly.entity_id
_entity_poly.type
_entity_poly.pdbx_seq_one_letter_code
_entity_poly.pdbx_strand_id
1 'polypeptide(L)'
;MIELKGKNIVLIEKEEIIQWKKIYNIQNLVDITKTAQIKQPKDNSPIWICINIDDVDDIKDLIRKIQKIEKKYQSIKTDEPKMIFEMIGNKKIKIKEDLIKCMKAIFLTNKREKIEYIYDQVCKDIDEEFEKNNYCDFKNDVCIEKRSGKCKEKITMGCCHKFTKPFFLGGKLKVCPYLKEKKCSAQCLTCKLFTCDAIQRKFKLKEIPLIDCFFNPIQKLIIKSSFFTEREIIIKRLLFFR
;
A
#
# COMPACT_ATOMS: atom_id res chain seq x y z
N MET A 1 -16.80 -9.19 -8.29
CA MET A 1 -16.63 -9.55 -6.86
C MET A 1 -15.15 -9.67 -6.50
N ILE A 2 -14.67 -9.02 -5.43
CA ILE A 2 -13.37 -9.36 -4.80
C ILE A 2 -13.68 -10.03 -3.47
N GLU A 3 -13.48 -11.34 -3.40
CA GLU A 3 -13.62 -12.10 -2.16
C GLU A 3 -12.33 -11.98 -1.33
N LEU A 4 -12.43 -11.41 -0.13
CA LEU A 4 -11.30 -11.27 0.77
C LEU A 4 -11.25 -12.51 1.67
N LYS A 5 -10.48 -13.52 1.24
CA LYS A 5 -10.35 -14.80 1.96
C LYS A 5 -9.89 -14.57 3.40
N GLY A 6 -10.62 -15.18 4.34
CA GLY A 6 -10.23 -15.28 5.75
C GLY A 6 -11.30 -14.89 6.77
N LYS A 7 -12.38 -14.19 6.40
CA LYS A 7 -13.41 -13.72 7.35
C LYS A 7 -14.87 -13.63 6.84
N ASN A 8 -15.25 -14.27 5.74
CA ASN A 8 -16.56 -14.10 5.11
C ASN A 8 -16.84 -12.60 4.83
N ILE A 9 -16.03 -11.97 3.97
CA ILE A 9 -16.18 -10.56 3.59
C ILE A 9 -16.19 -10.48 2.07
N VAL A 10 -17.26 -9.88 1.53
CA VAL A 10 -17.45 -9.72 0.09
C VAL A 10 -17.37 -8.24 -0.26
N LEU A 11 -16.46 -7.89 -1.17
CA LEU A 11 -16.45 -6.59 -1.84
C LEU A 11 -17.18 -6.73 -3.17
N ILE A 12 -18.35 -6.09 -3.28
CA ILE A 12 -19.24 -6.21 -4.42
C ILE A 12 -19.12 -4.97 -5.30
N GLU A 13 -18.91 -5.16 -6.60
CA GLU A 13 -18.99 -4.10 -7.59
C GLU A 13 -20.40 -4.08 -8.21
N LYS A 14 -20.82 -2.89 -8.66
CA LYS A 14 -22.20 -2.42 -8.92
C LYS A 14 -23.18 -3.41 -9.60
N GLU A 15 -22.70 -4.34 -10.40
CA GLU A 15 -23.52 -5.19 -11.29
C GLU A 15 -24.16 -6.39 -10.59
N GLU A 16 -23.61 -6.89 -9.48
CA GLU A 16 -24.17 -8.03 -8.71
C GLU A 16 -25.07 -7.60 -7.54
N ILE A 17 -25.15 -6.28 -7.30
CA ILE A 17 -25.77 -5.70 -6.11
C ILE A 17 -27.28 -5.91 -6.08
N ILE A 18 -27.96 -5.86 -7.23
CA ILE A 18 -29.43 -5.95 -7.30
C ILE A 18 -29.92 -7.32 -6.82
N GLN A 19 -29.17 -8.39 -7.10
CA GLN A 19 -29.51 -9.74 -6.63
C GLN A 19 -29.26 -9.88 -5.13
N TRP A 20 -28.14 -9.37 -4.62
CA TRP A 20 -27.83 -9.40 -3.18
C TRP A 20 -28.77 -8.53 -2.33
N LYS A 21 -29.17 -7.35 -2.83
CA LYS A 21 -30.16 -6.47 -2.17
C LYS A 21 -31.51 -7.16 -1.98
N LYS A 22 -31.90 -8.03 -2.91
CA LYS A 22 -33.13 -8.86 -2.82
C LYS A 22 -32.96 -10.04 -1.87
N ILE A 23 -31.79 -10.68 -1.83
CA ILE A 23 -31.54 -11.88 -1.02
C ILE A 23 -31.50 -11.56 0.48
N TYR A 24 -30.88 -10.45 0.89
CA TYR A 24 -30.59 -10.16 2.30
C TYR A 24 -31.53 -9.17 2.99
N ASN A 25 -32.63 -8.76 2.34
CA ASN A 25 -33.66 -7.86 2.90
C ASN A 25 -33.06 -6.69 3.72
N ILE A 26 -32.26 -5.84 3.07
CA ILE A 26 -31.40 -4.85 3.73
C ILE A 26 -32.20 -3.85 4.57
N GLN A 27 -32.15 -4.01 5.89
CA GLN A 27 -32.69 -3.03 6.84
C GLN A 27 -31.61 -2.10 7.44
N ASN A 28 -30.32 -2.43 7.28
CA ASN A 28 -29.20 -1.79 8.00
C ASN A 28 -28.07 -1.29 7.07
N LEU A 29 -28.41 -0.48 6.07
CA LEU A 29 -27.42 0.21 5.23
C LEU A 29 -26.73 1.33 6.02
N VAL A 30 -25.40 1.26 6.15
CA VAL A 30 -24.62 2.32 6.80
C VAL A 30 -23.65 2.96 5.81
N ASP A 31 -23.92 4.21 5.47
CA ASP A 31 -22.99 5.07 4.75
C ASP A 31 -21.92 5.59 5.73
N ILE A 32 -20.71 5.05 5.65
CA ILE A 32 -19.59 5.41 6.54
C ILE A 32 -18.82 6.64 6.05
N THR A 33 -19.11 7.11 4.84
CA THR A 33 -18.59 8.37 4.31
C THR A 33 -19.31 9.56 4.95
N LYS A 34 -20.63 9.44 5.20
CA LYS A 34 -21.46 10.51 5.79
C LYS A 34 -21.73 10.36 7.29
N THR A 35 -21.74 9.14 7.81
CA THR A 35 -22.19 8.86 9.19
C THR A 35 -21.04 8.36 10.08
N ALA A 36 -20.96 8.86 11.32
CA ALA A 36 -19.92 8.46 12.28
C ALA A 36 -20.30 7.24 13.15
N GLN A 37 -21.59 6.90 13.26
CA GLN A 37 -22.10 5.86 14.16
C GLN A 37 -22.74 4.70 13.40
N ILE A 38 -22.35 3.47 13.77
CA ILE A 38 -22.92 2.22 13.25
C ILE A 38 -23.73 1.56 14.35
N LYS A 39 -25.06 1.52 14.19
CA LYS A 39 -25.95 0.72 15.04
C LYS A 39 -25.86 -0.75 14.62
N GLN A 40 -25.74 -1.64 15.59
CA GLN A 40 -25.74 -3.08 15.31
C GLN A 40 -27.15 -3.52 14.92
N PRO A 41 -27.28 -4.40 13.90
CA PRO A 41 -28.50 -5.14 13.67
C PRO A 41 -28.89 -5.92 14.92
N LYS A 42 -30.19 -5.99 15.23
CA LYS A 42 -30.70 -6.74 16.39
C LYS A 42 -30.70 -8.27 16.18
N ASP A 43 -30.51 -8.74 14.95
CA ASP A 43 -30.79 -10.09 14.49
C ASP A 43 -29.54 -10.87 14.04
N ASN A 44 -28.32 -10.44 14.41
CA ASN A 44 -27.05 -11.02 13.94
C ASN A 44 -26.87 -11.02 12.40
N SER A 45 -27.69 -10.28 11.65
CA SER A 45 -27.55 -10.18 10.19
C SER A 45 -26.25 -9.49 9.76
N PRO A 46 -25.75 -9.77 8.54
CA PRO A 46 -24.61 -9.08 7.95
C PRO A 46 -24.80 -7.56 7.95
N ILE A 47 -23.74 -6.81 8.28
CA ILE A 47 -23.78 -5.36 8.15
C ILE A 47 -23.40 -4.96 6.74
N TRP A 48 -24.29 -4.21 6.10
CA TRP A 48 -24.05 -3.63 4.80
C TRP A 48 -23.46 -2.23 4.92
N ILE A 49 -22.22 -2.07 4.47
CA ILE A 49 -21.44 -0.84 4.56
C ILE A 49 -21.31 -0.25 3.17
N CYS A 50 -21.86 0.95 2.98
CA CYS A 50 -21.72 1.70 1.75
C CYS A 50 -20.57 2.71 1.88
N ILE A 51 -19.72 2.77 0.87
CA ILE A 51 -18.63 3.73 0.72
C ILE A 51 -18.87 4.50 -0.57
N ASN A 52 -19.24 5.78 -0.45
CA ASN A 52 -19.26 6.67 -1.61
C ASN A 52 -17.85 7.22 -1.88
N ILE A 53 -17.16 6.66 -2.87
CA ILE A 53 -15.79 7.01 -3.24
C ILE A 53 -15.68 8.50 -3.61
N ASP A 54 -16.72 9.06 -4.22
CA ASP A 54 -16.70 10.45 -4.66
C ASP A 54 -16.65 11.43 -3.46
N ASP A 55 -17.22 11.01 -2.31
CA ASP A 55 -17.27 11.75 -1.04
C ASP A 55 -16.03 11.50 -0.15
N VAL A 56 -15.05 10.71 -0.61
CA VAL A 56 -13.82 10.45 0.16
C VAL A 56 -12.81 11.56 -0.06
N ASP A 57 -12.52 12.32 1.00
CA ASP A 57 -11.50 13.37 1.01
C ASP A 57 -10.16 12.88 1.60
N ASP A 58 -10.22 12.09 2.67
CA ASP A 58 -9.04 11.47 3.30
C ASP A 58 -9.23 9.94 3.45
N ILE A 59 -8.44 9.18 2.70
CA ILE A 59 -8.40 7.71 2.77
C ILE A 59 -8.06 7.25 4.19
N LYS A 60 -7.14 7.94 4.88
CA LYS A 60 -6.66 7.51 6.20
C LYS A 60 -7.77 7.50 7.24
N ASP A 61 -8.62 8.52 7.22
CA ASP A 61 -9.75 8.63 8.14
C ASP A 61 -10.81 7.57 7.85
N LEU A 62 -11.09 7.29 6.58
CA LEU A 62 -11.98 6.20 6.21
C LEU A 62 -11.42 4.83 6.64
N ILE A 63 -10.13 4.57 6.42
CA ILE A 63 -9.47 3.34 6.84
C ILE A 63 -9.51 3.18 8.36
N ARG A 64 -9.30 4.25 9.13
CA ARG A 64 -9.45 4.22 10.60
C ARG A 64 -10.88 3.86 11.03
N LYS A 65 -11.90 4.40 10.35
CA LYS A 65 -13.31 4.01 10.59
C LYS A 65 -13.50 2.51 10.33
N ILE A 66 -13.05 2.01 9.18
CA ILE A 66 -13.16 0.58 8.81
C ILE A 66 -12.43 -0.32 9.82
N GLN A 67 -11.24 0.05 10.29
CA GLN A 67 -10.52 -0.70 11.32
C GLN A 67 -11.27 -0.76 12.66
N LYS A 68 -11.95 0.33 13.06
CA LYS A 68 -12.78 0.34 14.28
C LYS A 68 -13.99 -0.59 14.13
N ILE A 69 -14.61 -0.60 12.95
CA ILE A 69 -15.73 -1.47 12.61
C ILE A 69 -15.25 -2.93 12.66
N GLU A 70 -14.18 -3.26 11.94
CA GLU A 70 -13.64 -4.62 11.89
C GLU A 70 -13.35 -5.19 13.29
N LYS A 71 -12.73 -4.39 14.18
CA LYS A 71 -12.51 -4.77 15.57
C LYS A 71 -13.80 -5.02 16.35
N LYS A 72 -14.82 -4.17 16.18
CA LYS A 72 -16.13 -4.30 16.85
C LYS A 72 -16.85 -5.58 16.43
N TYR A 73 -16.67 -6.03 15.19
CA TYR A 73 -17.40 -7.16 14.60
C TYR A 73 -16.56 -8.44 14.52
N GLN A 74 -15.30 -8.42 14.97
CA GLN A 74 -14.41 -9.59 14.93
C GLN A 74 -14.93 -10.77 15.77
N SER A 75 -15.61 -10.50 16.90
CA SER A 75 -16.05 -11.50 17.89
C SER A 75 -17.35 -12.24 17.52
N ILE A 76 -18.10 -11.79 16.51
CA ILE A 76 -19.38 -12.41 16.14
C ILE A 76 -19.10 -13.74 15.44
N LYS A 77 -19.60 -14.87 15.94
CA LYS A 77 -19.54 -16.16 15.24
C LYS A 77 -20.81 -16.32 14.41
N THR A 78 -20.67 -16.40 13.09
CA THR A 78 -21.77 -16.62 12.15
C THR A 78 -21.23 -17.38 10.94
N ASP A 79 -22.09 -18.24 10.36
CA ASP A 79 -21.82 -18.98 9.13
C ASP A 79 -21.95 -18.09 7.88
N GLU A 80 -22.55 -16.90 8.02
CA GLU A 80 -22.73 -15.90 6.97
C GLU A 80 -21.61 -14.82 6.92
N PRO A 81 -21.50 -14.04 5.84
CA PRO A 81 -20.63 -12.87 5.80
C PRO A 81 -20.93 -11.86 6.90
N LYS A 82 -19.95 -11.52 7.74
CA LYS A 82 -20.15 -10.57 8.85
C LYS A 82 -20.39 -9.15 8.36
N MET A 83 -19.72 -8.79 7.26
CA MET A 83 -19.71 -7.44 6.70
C MET A 83 -19.68 -7.53 5.18
N ILE A 84 -20.54 -6.75 4.54
CA ILE A 84 -20.60 -6.57 3.09
C ILE A 84 -20.21 -5.12 2.81
N PHE A 85 -19.21 -4.92 1.94
CA PHE A 85 -18.79 -3.58 1.53
C PHE A 85 -19.22 -3.30 0.09
N GLU A 86 -20.05 -2.28 -0.07
CA GLU A 86 -20.47 -1.73 -1.36
C GLU A 86 -19.71 -0.42 -1.60
N MET A 87 -18.96 -0.35 -2.70
CA MET A 87 -18.31 0.88 -3.14
C MET A 87 -19.11 1.50 -4.28
N ILE A 88 -19.56 2.74 -4.10
CA ILE A 88 -20.29 3.52 -5.11
C ILE A 88 -19.47 4.74 -5.53
N GLY A 89 -19.76 5.29 -6.71
CA GLY A 89 -18.99 6.39 -7.31
C GLY A 89 -17.86 5.90 -8.21
N ASN A 90 -17.46 6.73 -9.18
CA ASN A 90 -16.45 6.39 -10.18
C ASN A 90 -15.57 7.56 -10.62
N LYS A 91 -15.71 8.76 -10.03
CA LYS A 91 -14.94 9.94 -10.44
C LYS A 91 -13.50 9.88 -9.95
N LYS A 92 -13.26 9.22 -8.81
CA LYS A 92 -11.95 9.12 -8.14
C LYS A 92 -11.37 7.70 -8.21
N ILE A 93 -11.01 7.25 -9.43
CA ILE A 93 -10.51 5.87 -9.69
C ILE A 93 -9.30 5.50 -8.82
N LYS A 94 -8.31 6.38 -8.71
CA LYS A 94 -7.11 6.12 -7.88
C LYS A 94 -7.46 5.89 -6.40
N ILE A 95 -8.39 6.68 -5.86
CA ILE A 95 -8.87 6.52 -4.47
C ILE A 95 -9.57 5.17 -4.30
N LYS A 96 -10.36 4.73 -5.29
CA LYS A 96 -10.98 3.41 -5.28
C LYS A 96 -9.93 2.30 -5.19
N GLU A 97 -8.89 2.34 -6.03
CA GLU A 97 -7.82 1.34 -6.03
C GLU A 97 -7.05 1.32 -4.70
N ASP A 98 -6.69 2.49 -4.18
CA ASP A 98 -5.99 2.63 -2.90
C ASP A 98 -6.83 2.11 -1.72
N LEU A 99 -8.14 2.35 -1.74
CA LEU A 99 -9.07 1.82 -0.74
C LEU A 99 -9.16 0.30 -0.79
N ILE A 100 -9.28 -0.30 -1.98
CA ILE A 100 -9.31 -1.76 -2.14
C ILE A 100 -8.02 -2.37 -1.58
N LYS A 101 -6.86 -1.79 -1.90
CA LYS A 101 -5.56 -2.26 -1.40
C LYS A 101 -5.48 -2.17 0.12
N CYS A 102 -5.91 -1.05 0.69
CA CYS A 102 -5.94 -0.87 2.15
C CYS A 102 -6.92 -1.84 2.82
N MET A 103 -8.11 -2.05 2.27
CA MET A 103 -9.10 -3.00 2.80
C MET A 103 -8.55 -4.42 2.81
N LYS A 104 -7.89 -4.88 1.73
CA LYS A 104 -7.16 -6.16 1.73
C LYS A 104 -6.21 -6.27 2.92
N ALA A 105 -5.40 -5.24 3.20
CA ALA A 105 -4.50 -5.23 4.36
C ALA A 105 -5.24 -5.24 5.72
N ILE A 106 -6.40 -4.59 5.85
CA ILE A 106 -7.21 -4.65 7.09
C ILE A 106 -7.56 -6.09 7.42
N PHE A 107 -8.08 -6.83 6.43
CA PHE A 107 -8.69 -8.14 6.64
C PHE A 107 -7.70 -9.31 6.69
N LEU A 108 -6.43 -9.09 6.33
CA LEU A 108 -5.37 -10.06 6.61
C LEU A 108 -5.20 -10.25 8.13
N THR A 109 -5.31 -11.50 8.60
CA THR A 109 -5.23 -11.84 10.03
C THR A 109 -3.79 -12.11 10.46
N ASN A 110 -3.02 -12.81 9.62
CA ASN A 110 -1.64 -13.09 9.90
C ASN A 110 -0.80 -11.80 9.80
N LYS A 111 -0.06 -11.50 10.87
CA LYS A 111 0.75 -10.28 10.97
C LYS A 111 1.85 -10.24 9.90
N ARG A 112 2.51 -11.38 9.66
CA ARG A 112 3.58 -11.49 8.66
C ARG A 112 3.03 -11.29 7.26
N GLU A 113 1.98 -12.02 6.92
CA GLU A 113 1.29 -11.91 5.62
C GLU A 113 0.84 -10.46 5.35
N LYS A 114 0.29 -9.77 6.36
CA LYS A 114 -0.10 -8.35 6.24
C LYS A 114 1.07 -7.44 5.90
N ILE A 115 2.19 -7.59 6.61
CA ILE A 115 3.39 -6.75 6.40
C ILE A 115 4.02 -7.06 5.04
N GLU A 116 4.08 -8.34 4.65
CA GLU A 116 4.55 -8.77 3.34
C GLU A 116 3.67 -8.20 2.22
N TYR A 117 2.34 -8.34 2.33
CA TYR A 117 1.39 -7.75 1.39
C TYR A 117 1.57 -6.24 1.24
N ILE A 118 1.62 -5.49 2.36
CA ILE A 118 1.80 -4.04 2.33
C ILE A 118 3.11 -3.69 1.63
N TYR A 119 4.21 -4.35 1.99
CA TYR A 119 5.53 -4.07 1.44
C TYR A 119 5.58 -4.34 -0.06
N ASP A 120 5.11 -5.53 -0.48
CA ASP A 120 5.18 -5.98 -1.86
C ASP A 120 4.27 -5.18 -2.77
N GLN A 121 3.05 -4.90 -2.30
CA GLN A 121 2.11 -4.10 -3.07
C GLN A 121 2.65 -2.69 -3.28
N VAL A 122 3.28 -2.07 -2.27
CA VAL A 122 3.89 -0.75 -2.44
C VAL A 122 5.09 -0.80 -3.39
N CYS A 123 5.95 -1.81 -3.29
CA CYS A 123 7.05 -2.01 -4.25
C CYS A 123 6.53 -2.11 -5.68
N LYS A 124 5.46 -2.89 -5.90
CA LYS A 124 4.82 -3.07 -7.19
C LYS A 124 4.22 -1.76 -7.71
N ASP A 125 3.47 -1.05 -6.88
CA ASP A 125 2.84 0.23 -7.25
C ASP A 125 3.89 1.27 -7.68
N ILE A 126 5.04 1.31 -7.01
CA ILE A 126 6.15 2.21 -7.36
C ILE A 126 6.79 1.81 -8.69
N ASP A 127 6.99 0.50 -8.93
CA ASP A 127 7.56 0.03 -10.18
C ASP A 127 6.64 0.35 -11.37
N GLU A 128 5.33 0.09 -11.25
CA GLU A 128 4.34 0.43 -12.28
C GLU A 128 4.29 1.93 -12.55
N GLU A 129 4.34 2.75 -11.50
CA GLU A 129 4.37 4.21 -11.60
C GLU A 129 5.65 4.72 -12.27
N PHE A 130 6.80 4.07 -12.04
CA PHE A 130 8.07 4.40 -12.69
C PHE A 130 8.07 4.00 -14.16
N GLU A 131 7.54 2.83 -14.49
CA GLU A 131 7.41 2.34 -15.87
C GLU A 131 6.47 3.24 -16.67
N LYS A 132 5.28 3.52 -16.14
CA LYS A 132 4.25 4.34 -16.81
C LYS A 132 4.73 5.75 -17.13
N ASN A 133 5.45 6.38 -16.21
CA ASN A 133 5.87 7.77 -16.36
C ASN A 133 7.30 7.93 -16.89
N ASN A 134 8.03 6.82 -17.08
CA ASN A 134 9.42 6.79 -17.54
C ASN A 134 10.31 7.83 -16.82
N TYR A 135 10.21 7.94 -15.49
CA TYR A 135 10.87 9.03 -14.74
C TYR A 135 12.38 9.09 -14.93
N CYS A 136 13.01 7.95 -15.18
CA CYS A 136 14.45 7.85 -15.35
C CYS A 136 14.89 8.19 -16.79
N ASP A 137 14.00 8.06 -17.79
CA ASP A 137 14.26 8.26 -19.22
C ASP A 137 15.66 7.79 -19.64
N PHE A 138 15.94 6.50 -19.47
CA PHE A 138 17.25 5.93 -19.78
C PHE A 138 17.53 5.95 -21.30
N LYS A 139 18.74 6.37 -21.69
CA LYS A 139 19.28 6.24 -23.07
C LYS A 139 20.75 5.86 -22.94
N ASN A 140 21.17 4.86 -23.70
CA ASN A 140 22.51 4.28 -23.63
C ASN A 140 22.94 3.94 -22.19
N ASP A 141 22.04 3.33 -21.41
CA ASP A 141 22.22 2.98 -19.99
C ASP A 141 22.51 4.16 -19.02
N VAL A 142 22.20 5.40 -19.43
CA VAL A 142 22.35 6.60 -18.59
C VAL A 142 20.99 7.30 -18.41
N CYS A 143 20.61 7.57 -17.16
CA CYS A 143 19.35 8.25 -16.82
C CYS A 143 19.41 9.76 -17.11
N ILE A 144 18.24 10.38 -17.27
CA ILE A 144 18.09 11.80 -17.60
C ILE A 144 18.86 12.75 -16.68
N GLU A 145 18.83 12.52 -15.36
CA GLU A 145 19.55 13.37 -14.41
C GLU A 145 21.07 13.30 -14.63
N LYS A 146 21.62 12.11 -14.90
CA LYS A 146 23.05 11.93 -15.19
C LYS A 146 23.43 12.50 -16.55
N ARG A 147 22.55 12.39 -17.56
CA ARG A 147 22.77 13.00 -18.88
C ARG A 147 22.66 14.52 -18.86
N SER A 148 21.91 15.09 -17.93
CA SER A 148 21.70 16.55 -17.81
C SER A 148 22.95 17.34 -17.38
N GLY A 149 24.09 16.68 -17.17
CA GLY A 149 25.35 17.32 -16.78
C GLY A 149 25.43 17.71 -15.30
N LYS A 150 24.36 17.50 -14.52
CA LYS A 150 24.30 17.81 -13.08
C LYS A 150 25.13 16.87 -12.20
N CYS A 151 25.65 15.78 -12.75
CA CYS A 151 26.49 14.83 -12.03
C CYS A 151 27.89 14.80 -12.62
N LYS A 152 28.89 14.98 -11.74
CA LYS A 152 30.31 15.00 -12.10
C LYS A 152 30.80 13.66 -12.66
N GLU A 153 30.19 12.54 -12.25
CA GLU A 153 30.51 11.20 -12.75
C GLU A 153 29.44 10.70 -13.73
N LYS A 154 29.86 10.42 -14.97
CA LYS A 154 29.06 9.70 -15.98
C LYS A 154 29.09 8.21 -15.69
N ILE A 155 28.30 7.79 -14.71
CA ILE A 155 28.15 6.37 -14.39
C ILE A 155 27.18 5.77 -15.42
N THR A 156 27.69 4.86 -16.25
CA THR A 156 26.85 3.91 -16.98
C THR A 156 26.41 2.85 -15.99
N MET A 157 25.14 2.41 -16.02
CA MET A 157 24.51 1.46 -15.07
C MET A 157 23.83 2.08 -13.84
N GLY A 158 22.71 2.78 -14.05
CA GLY A 158 21.69 3.03 -13.03
C GLY A 158 22.12 3.82 -11.77
N CYS A 159 21.18 3.96 -10.82
CA CYS A 159 21.41 4.69 -9.57
C CYS A 159 21.86 3.78 -8.40
N CYS A 160 22.02 2.48 -8.63
CA CYS A 160 22.15 1.48 -7.55
C CYS A 160 23.61 1.32 -7.06
N HIS A 161 24.11 2.31 -6.31
CA HIS A 161 25.46 2.30 -5.77
C HIS A 161 25.50 2.58 -4.27
N LYS A 162 26.38 1.89 -3.55
CA LYS A 162 26.60 2.04 -2.11
C LYS A 162 28.01 2.54 -1.84
N PHE A 163 28.18 3.44 -0.87
CA PHE A 163 29.50 3.79 -0.35
C PHE A 163 30.11 2.61 0.44
N THR A 164 31.37 2.28 0.16
CA THR A 164 32.07 1.20 0.87
C THR A 164 32.25 1.47 2.37
N LYS A 165 32.32 2.75 2.76
CA LYS A 165 32.34 3.21 4.14
C LYS A 165 31.21 4.24 4.32
N PRO A 166 29.99 3.82 4.67
CA PRO A 166 28.84 4.74 4.74
C PRO A 166 28.88 5.66 5.98
N PHE A 167 29.60 5.27 7.04
CA PHE A 167 29.62 5.99 8.32
C PHE A 167 30.66 7.12 8.39
N PHE A 168 31.68 7.07 7.53
CA PHE A 168 32.64 8.15 7.33
C PHE A 168 32.43 8.63 5.89
N LEU A 169 32.13 9.92 5.66
CA LEU A 169 32.01 10.55 4.33
C LEU A 169 33.36 10.47 3.56
N GLY A 170 33.74 9.25 3.17
CA GLY A 170 35.09 8.86 2.81
C GLY A 170 35.11 7.38 2.44
N GLY A 171 34.48 7.05 1.31
CA GLY A 171 34.46 5.70 0.75
C GLY A 171 34.28 5.75 -0.76
N LYS A 172 34.77 4.73 -1.47
CA LYS A 172 34.54 4.59 -2.91
C LYS A 172 33.08 4.19 -3.15
N LEU A 173 32.52 4.68 -4.25
CA LEU A 173 31.22 4.23 -4.74
C LEU A 173 31.37 2.79 -5.28
N LYS A 174 30.59 1.84 -4.77
CA LYS A 174 30.58 0.45 -5.25
C LYS A 174 29.19 0.11 -5.77
N VAL A 175 29.13 -0.62 -6.88
CA VAL A 175 27.88 -1.18 -7.41
C VAL A 175 27.21 -2.04 -6.33
N CYS A 176 25.90 -1.87 -6.18
CA CYS A 176 25.12 -2.69 -5.25
C CYS A 176 25.27 -4.18 -5.60
N PRO A 177 25.53 -5.07 -4.61
CA PRO A 177 25.65 -6.51 -4.87
C PRO A 177 24.34 -7.16 -5.36
N TYR A 178 23.21 -6.49 -5.15
CA TYR A 178 21.89 -6.94 -5.59
C TYR A 178 21.49 -6.39 -6.97
N LEU A 179 22.36 -5.65 -7.65
CA LEU A 179 22.15 -5.27 -9.05
C LEU A 179 22.63 -6.42 -9.94
N LYS A 180 21.70 -7.26 -10.40
CA LYS A 180 21.96 -8.39 -11.31
C LYS A 180 21.28 -8.10 -12.64
N GLU A 181 22.00 -8.25 -13.75
CA GLU A 181 21.46 -8.02 -15.11
C GLU A 181 20.72 -6.67 -15.24
N LYS A 182 21.30 -5.60 -14.68
CA LYS A 182 20.71 -4.24 -14.66
C LYS A 182 19.39 -4.11 -13.87
N LYS A 183 18.97 -5.14 -13.12
CA LYS A 183 17.76 -5.16 -12.28
C LYS A 183 18.10 -5.38 -10.80
N CYS A 184 17.27 -4.84 -9.92
CA CYS A 184 17.44 -5.03 -8.47
C CYS A 184 16.81 -6.37 -8.05
N SER A 185 17.64 -7.33 -7.61
CA SER A 185 17.17 -8.62 -7.10
C SER A 185 16.67 -8.58 -5.66
N ALA A 186 16.98 -7.51 -4.91
CA ALA A 186 16.63 -7.39 -3.48
C ALA A 186 15.23 -6.84 -3.21
N GLN A 187 14.53 -6.32 -4.22
CA GLN A 187 13.22 -5.64 -4.09
C GLN A 187 13.18 -4.60 -2.96
N CYS A 188 14.27 -3.86 -2.79
CA CYS A 188 14.43 -2.92 -1.68
C CYS A 188 13.61 -1.64 -1.90
N LEU A 189 12.50 -1.51 -1.17
CA LEU A 189 11.61 -0.34 -1.18
C LEU A 189 12.35 0.97 -0.91
N THR A 190 13.25 0.98 0.08
CA THR A 190 14.08 2.15 0.42
C THR A 190 14.83 2.66 -0.80
N CYS A 191 15.45 1.75 -1.55
CA CYS A 191 16.24 2.11 -2.72
C CYS A 191 15.35 2.68 -3.84
N LYS A 192 14.15 2.13 -4.04
CA LYS A 192 13.21 2.62 -5.05
C LYS A 192 12.81 4.07 -4.77
N LEU A 193 12.57 4.42 -3.50
CA LEU A 193 12.05 5.74 -3.12
C LEU A 193 13.13 6.81 -2.89
N PHE A 194 14.30 6.41 -2.38
CA PHE A 194 15.26 7.37 -1.81
C PHE A 194 16.65 7.34 -2.42
N THR A 195 16.94 6.43 -3.36
CA THR A 195 18.26 6.41 -4.01
C THR A 195 18.43 7.52 -5.04
N CYS A 196 17.35 8.19 -5.47
CA CYS A 196 17.40 9.28 -6.43
C CYS A 196 16.71 10.53 -5.89
N ASP A 197 17.43 11.64 -5.81
CA ASP A 197 16.91 12.93 -5.32
C ASP A 197 15.69 13.43 -6.12
N ALA A 198 15.65 13.15 -7.43
CA ALA A 198 14.50 13.49 -8.27
C ALA A 198 13.23 12.70 -7.86
N ILE A 199 13.39 11.42 -7.54
CA ILE A 199 12.30 10.56 -7.05
C ILE A 199 11.91 10.96 -5.62
N GLN A 200 12.87 11.20 -4.74
CA GLN A 200 12.62 11.59 -3.35
C GLN A 200 11.81 12.89 -3.24
N ARG A 201 11.99 13.83 -4.19
CA ARG A 201 11.17 15.06 -4.25
C ARG A 201 9.74 14.80 -4.69
N LYS A 202 9.48 13.75 -5.49
CA LYS A 202 8.16 13.41 -6.02
C LYS A 202 7.34 12.51 -5.10
N PHE A 203 8.00 11.60 -4.37
CA PHE A 203 7.32 10.60 -3.55
C PHE A 203 7.63 10.78 -2.07
N LYS A 204 6.59 10.95 -1.25
CA LYS A 204 6.72 10.91 0.21
C LYS A 204 6.00 9.69 0.77
N LEU A 205 6.57 9.04 1.78
CA LEU A 205 5.93 7.88 2.43
C LEU A 205 4.52 8.18 2.95
N LYS A 206 4.26 9.42 3.37
CA LYS A 206 2.94 9.86 3.84
C LYS A 206 1.89 9.93 2.73
N GLU A 207 2.33 9.97 1.47
CA GLU A 207 1.46 10.00 0.28
C GLU A 207 1.17 8.59 -0.24
N ILE A 208 1.74 7.54 0.37
CA ILE A 208 1.49 6.13 0.04
C ILE A 208 0.47 5.58 1.05
N PRO A 209 -0.80 5.36 0.67
CA PRO A 209 -1.87 5.04 1.64
C PRO A 209 -1.61 3.80 2.49
N LEU A 210 -1.06 2.73 1.89
CA LEU A 210 -0.70 1.50 2.60
C LEU A 210 0.36 1.73 3.68
N ILE A 211 1.36 2.59 3.43
CA ILE A 211 2.37 2.90 4.45
C ILE A 211 1.79 3.86 5.48
N ASP A 212 1.06 4.88 5.05
CA ASP A 212 0.60 5.92 5.95
C ASP A 212 -0.46 5.44 6.94
N CYS A 213 -1.34 4.52 6.50
CA CYS A 213 -2.41 3.95 7.31
C CYS A 213 -1.94 2.85 8.26
N PHE A 214 -0.94 2.05 7.87
CA PHE A 214 -0.60 0.81 8.60
C PHE A 214 0.75 0.83 9.31
N PHE A 215 1.73 1.64 8.88
CA PHE A 215 3.04 1.66 9.52
C PHE A 215 3.15 2.75 10.59
N ASN A 216 3.70 2.38 11.74
CA ASN A 216 4.02 3.31 12.81
C ASN A 216 5.27 4.15 12.46
N PRO A 217 5.61 5.21 13.22
CA PRO A 217 6.79 6.04 12.94
C PRO A 217 8.11 5.26 12.90
N ILE A 218 8.30 4.24 13.74
CA ILE A 218 9.52 3.42 13.78
C ILE A 218 9.63 2.56 12.51
N GLN A 219 8.53 1.94 12.08
CA GLN A 219 8.46 1.20 10.83
C GLN A 219 8.74 2.10 9.61
N LYS A 220 8.20 3.33 9.61
CA LYS A 220 8.52 4.34 8.57
C LYS A 220 10.02 4.69 8.60
N LEU A 221 10.65 4.77 9.77
CA LEU A 221 12.10 5.00 9.90
C LEU A 221 12.92 3.81 9.37
N ILE A 222 12.49 2.57 9.64
CA ILE A 222 13.11 1.34 9.09
C ILE A 222 13.07 1.38 7.56
N ILE A 223 11.92 1.71 6.96
CA ILE A 223 11.81 1.87 5.50
C ILE A 223 12.74 2.97 4.98
N LYS A 224 12.90 4.09 5.68
CA LYS A 224 13.80 5.18 5.23
C LYS A 224 15.28 4.83 5.34
N SER A 225 15.65 3.88 6.19
CA SER A 225 17.06 3.60 6.53
C SER A 225 17.57 2.27 5.95
N SER A 226 16.69 1.41 5.43
CA SER A 226 17.07 0.07 4.97
C SER A 226 17.57 0.06 3.52
N PHE A 227 18.54 0.91 3.18
CA PHE A 227 19.17 0.92 1.87
C PHE A 227 19.97 -0.36 1.63
N PHE A 228 20.02 -0.82 0.38
CA PHE A 228 20.83 -1.98 -0.04
C PHE A 228 20.63 -3.19 0.88
N THR A 229 19.38 -3.43 1.26
CA THR A 229 18.99 -4.48 2.19
C THR A 229 17.95 -5.37 1.51
N GLU A 230 18.08 -6.69 1.68
CA GLU A 230 17.13 -7.65 1.14
C GLU A 230 15.74 -7.51 1.76
N ARG A 231 14.71 -7.74 0.95
CA ARG A 231 13.30 -7.76 1.36
C ARG A 231 13.08 -8.50 2.68
N GLU A 232 13.53 -9.75 2.81
CA GLU A 232 13.27 -10.58 3.99
C GLU A 232 13.83 -9.98 5.29
N ILE A 233 15.00 -9.35 5.22
CA ILE A 233 15.61 -8.68 6.38
C ILE A 233 14.76 -7.46 6.78
N ILE A 234 14.24 -6.71 5.81
CA ILE A 234 13.38 -5.55 6.06
C ILE A 234 12.06 -6.01 6.69
N ILE A 235 11.41 -7.05 6.14
CA ILE A 235 10.18 -7.64 6.68
C ILE A 235 10.38 -8.07 8.15
N LYS A 236 11.48 -8.77 8.45
CA LYS A 236 11.82 -9.16 9.84
C LYS A 236 11.92 -7.95 10.78
N ARG A 237 12.59 -6.87 10.36
CA ARG A 237 12.67 -5.62 11.15
C ARG A 237 11.30 -4.98 11.35
N LEU A 238 10.48 -4.90 10.31
CA LEU A 238 9.12 -4.34 10.40
C LEU A 238 8.22 -5.13 11.35
N LEU A 239 8.39 -6.45 11.42
CA LEU A 239 7.66 -7.32 12.34
C LEU A 239 8.06 -7.12 13.79
N PHE A 240 9.34 -6.83 14.05
CA PHE A 240 9.88 -6.65 15.40
C PHE A 240 9.39 -5.35 16.06
N PHE A 241 9.40 -4.22 15.34
CA PHE A 241 9.11 -2.89 15.91
C PHE A 241 7.65 -2.46 15.77
N ARG A 242 6.74 -3.18 16.44
CA ARG A 242 5.30 -2.84 16.45
C ARG A 242 4.91 -1.99 17.65
#